data_AF-A0A177AW17-F1
#
_entry.id   AF-A0A177AW17-F1
#
_cell.length_a   1.000
_cell.length_b   1.000
_cell.length_c   1.000
_cell.angle_alpha   90.00
_cell.angle_beta   90.00
_cell.angle_gamma   90.00
#
_symmetry.space_group_name_H-M   'P 1'
#
loop_
_entity.id
_entity.type
_entity.pdbx_description
1 polymer ?
#
loop_
_entity_poly.entity_id
_entity_poly.type
_entity_poly.pdbx_seq_one_letter_code
_entity_poly.pdbx_strand_id
1 'polypeptide(L)' 'MNLLVSLIFILICYVYSEEYANVVEYNGEQEIKIDFANAKYTIAMFYAPWCGHCKSFKPEFTKAAANLKDKPDIQFML' A
#
# COMPACT_ATOMS: atom_id res chain seq x y z
N MET A 1 -11.34 28.28 -15.34
CA MET A 1 -11.52 26.85 -15.69
C MET A 1 -10.26 26.01 -15.41
N ASN A 2 -9.06 26.46 -15.78
CA ASN A 2 -7.82 25.65 -15.62
C ASN A 2 -7.29 25.51 -14.18
N LEU A 3 -7.48 26.53 -13.33
CA LEU A 3 -6.99 26.50 -11.94
C LEU A 3 -7.74 25.49 -11.06
N LEU A 4 -9.05 25.38 -11.28
CA LEU A 4 -9.93 24.46 -10.54
C LEU A 4 -9.62 22.99 -10.90
N VAL A 5 -9.34 22.71 -12.17
CA VAL A 5 -8.94 21.36 -12.64
C VAL A 5 -7.58 20.95 -12.06
N SER A 6 -6.62 21.88 -12.00
CA SER A 6 -5.30 21.61 -11.41
C SER A 6 -5.38 21.35 -9.90
N LEU A 7 -6.22 22.07 -9.17
CA LEU A 7 -6.43 21.84 -7.73
C LEU A 7 -7.10 20.49 -7.45
N ILE A 8 -8.07 20.10 -8.27
CA ILE A 8 -8.72 18.78 -8.17
C ILE A 8 -7.70 17.67 -8.45
N PHE A 9 -6.84 17.83 -9.47
CA PHE A 9 -5.82 16.85 -9.78
C PHE A 9 -4.80 16.68 -8.64
N ILE A 10 -4.37 17.79 -8.02
CA ILE A 10 -3.47 17.75 -6.86
C ILE A 10 -4.12 17.06 -5.67
N LEU A 11 -5.40 17.35 -5.37
CA LEU A 11 -6.14 16.69 -4.29
C LEU A 11 -6.28 15.19 -4.53
N ILE A 12 -6.60 14.79 -5.76
CA ILE A 12 -6.71 13.36 -6.12
C ILE A 12 -5.35 12.68 -5.98
N CYS A 13 -4.27 13.28 -6.48
CA CYS A 13 -2.92 12.73 -6.31
C CYS A 13 -2.49 12.66 -4.84
N TYR A 14 -2.86 13.63 -4.00
CA TYR A 14 -2.58 13.62 -2.57
C TYR A 14 -3.34 12.50 -1.85
N VAL A 15 -4.65 12.36 -2.12
CA VAL A 15 -5.48 11.27 -1.59
C VAL A 15 -4.94 9.90 -2.03
N TYR A 16 -4.56 9.78 -3.30
CA TYR A 16 -3.93 8.56 -3.82
C TYR A 16 -2.61 8.29 -3.09
N SER A 17 -1.75 9.30 -2.92
CA SER A 17 -0.44 9.14 -2.27
C SER A 17 -0.52 8.66 -0.83
N GLU A 18 -1.55 9.02 -0.06
CA GLU A 18 -1.72 8.53 1.32
C GLU A 18 -2.13 7.05 1.37
N GLU A 19 -2.90 6.56 0.39
CA GLU A 19 -3.37 5.18 0.36
C GLU A 19 -2.26 4.15 0.08
N TYR A 20 -1.21 4.56 -0.63
CA TYR A 20 -0.03 3.72 -0.91
C TYR A 20 1.13 3.95 0.07
N ALA A 21 1.04 4.95 0.96
CA ALA A 21 2.13 5.28 1.88
C ALA A 21 2.44 4.13 2.86
N ASN A 22 1.46 3.26 3.14
CA ASN A 22 1.55 2.13 4.07
C ASN A 22 1.62 0.76 3.39
N VAL A 23 1.83 0.69 2.08
CA VAL A 23 1.93 -0.57 1.32
C VAL A 23 3.18 -0.53 0.46
N VAL A 24 4.12 -1.45 0.72
CA VAL A 24 5.30 -1.63 -0.14
C VAL A 24 4.96 -2.66 -1.21
N GLU A 25 5.01 -2.26 -2.48
CA GLU A 25 4.85 -3.16 -3.62
C GLU A 25 6.20 -3.71 -4.11
N TYR A 26 6.33 -5.04 -4.14
CA TYR A 26 7.51 -5.73 -4.65
C TYR A 26 7.28 -6.27 -6.06
N ASN A 27 8.09 -5.81 -7.02
CA ASN A 27 8.07 -6.28 -8.41
C ASN A 27 9.16 -7.32 -8.73
N GLY A 28 9.88 -7.81 -7.71
CA GLY A 28 10.97 -8.80 -7.88
C GLY A 28 12.33 -8.21 -8.25
N GLU A 29 12.44 -6.89 -8.45
CA GLU A 29 13.71 -6.20 -8.73
C GLU A 29 14.32 -5.56 -7.46
N GLN A 30 13.60 -5.62 -6.34
CA GLN A 30 13.94 -4.94 -5.08
C GLN A 30 14.27 -5.95 -3.98
N GLU A 31 15.30 -5.65 -3.19
CA GLU A 31 15.60 -6.41 -1.96
C GLU A 31 14.46 -6.27 -0.96
N ILE A 32 13.99 -7.40 -0.43
CA ILE A 32 12.96 -7.43 0.60
C ILE A 32 13.54 -6.85 1.89
N LYS A 33 13.23 -5.59 2.17
CA LYS A 33 13.55 -4.93 3.44
C LYS A 33 12.50 -5.29 4.47
N ILE A 34 12.74 -6.42 5.15
CA ILE A 34 12.02 -6.77 6.38
C ILE A 34 12.75 -6.08 7.53
N ASP A 35 12.09 -5.14 8.19
CA ASP A 35 12.63 -4.53 9.40
C ASP A 35 12.42 -5.48 10.58
N PHE A 36 13.32 -6.45 10.72
CA PHE A 36 13.32 -7.40 11.83
C PHE A 36 13.58 -6.74 13.20
N ALA A 37 14.00 -5.47 13.25
CA ALA A 37 14.26 -4.76 14.50
C ALA A 37 12.99 -4.14 15.08
N ASN A 38 12.04 -3.70 14.24
CA ASN A 38 10.83 -3.02 14.67
C ASN A 38 9.54 -3.80 14.40
N ALA A 39 9.50 -4.63 13.35
CA ALA A 39 8.33 -5.43 13.01
C ALA A 39 8.46 -6.85 13.57
N LYS A 40 7.60 -7.18 14.54
CA LYS A 40 7.51 -8.52 15.12
C LYS A 40 6.77 -9.51 14.20
N TYR A 41 5.87 -9.00 13.37
CA TYR A 41 5.04 -9.77 12.46
C TYR A 41 5.01 -9.10 11.09
N THR A 42 5.19 -9.89 10.03
CA THR A 42 5.11 -9.42 8.64
C THR A 42 4.05 -10.23 7.90
N ILE A 43 3.12 -9.52 7.27
CA ILE A 43 2.05 -10.09 6.45
C ILE A 43 2.34 -9.74 5.00
N ALA A 44 2.69 -10.75 4.20
CA ALA A 44 2.98 -10.60 2.78
C ALA A 44 1.85 -11.17 1.92
N MET A 45 1.38 -10.40 0.95
CA MET A 45 0.43 -10.84 -0.07
C MET A 45 1.16 -11.06 -1.40
N PHE A 46 1.48 -12.32 -1.71
CA PHE A 46 2.00 -12.68 -3.02
C PHE A 46 0.85 -12.78 -4.03
N TYR A 47 0.88 -11.97 -5.08
CA TYR A 47 -0.17 -11.97 -6.09
C TYR A 47 0.36 -11.83 -7.52
N ALA A 48 -0.47 -12.23 -8.48
CA ALA A 48 -0.21 -11.98 -9.89
C ALA A 48 -0.98 -10.74 -10.36
N PRO A 49 -0.35 -9.81 -11.11
CA PRO A 49 -0.98 -8.55 -11.53
C PRO A 49 -2.12 -8.75 -12.54
N TRP A 50 -2.27 -9.95 -13.11
CA TRP A 50 -3.35 -10.32 -14.03
C TRP A 50 -4.46 -11.12 -13.35
N CYS A 51 -4.30 -11.53 -12.09
CA CYS A 51 -5.31 -12.29 -11.38
C CYS A 51 -6.46 -11.39 -10.94
N GLY A 52 -7.66 -11.64 -11.48
CA GLY A 52 -8.86 -10.87 -11.13
C GLY A 52 -9.21 -10.93 -9.65
N HIS A 53 -9.10 -12.10 -9.01
CA HIS A 53 -9.39 -12.26 -7.58
C HIS A 53 -8.41 -11.47 -6.69
N CYS A 54 -7.13 -11.43 -7.07
CA CYS A 54 -6.14 -10.65 -6.33
C CYS A 54 -6.40 -9.14 -6.43
N LYS A 55 -6.80 -8.65 -7.60
CA LYS A 55 -7.17 -7.25 -7.78
C LYS A 55 -8.34 -6.85 -6.89
N SER A 56 -9.35 -7.71 -6.78
CA SER A 56 -10.49 -7.47 -5.90
C SER A 56 -10.13 -7.53 -4.41
N PHE A 57 -9.11 -8.30 -4.03
CA PHE A 57 -8.68 -8.46 -2.63
C PHE A 57 -7.67 -7.40 -2.17
N LYS A 58 -6.83 -6.88 -3.07
CA LYS A 58 -5.85 -5.80 -2.80
C LYS A 58 -6.40 -4.60 -2.01
N PRO A 59 -7.60 -4.06 -2.30
CA PRO A 59 -8.15 -2.96 -1.50
C PRO A 59 -8.45 -3.35 -0.05
N GLU A 60 -8.95 -4.56 0.21
CA GLU A 60 -9.20 -5.03 1.58
C GLU A 60 -7.88 -5.27 2.34
N PHE A 61 -6.85 -5.77 1.65
CA PHE A 61 -5.51 -5.89 2.23
C PHE A 61 -4.93 -4.52 2.62
N THR A 62 -5.06 -3.52 1.73
CA THR A 62 -4.60 -2.14 1.97
C THR A 62 -5.37 -1.49 3.12
N LYS A 63 -6.68 -1.72 3.20
CA LYS A 63 -7.53 -1.26 4.31
C LYS A 63 -7.13 -1.90 5.64
N ALA A 64 -6.79 -3.18 5.65
CA ALA A 64 -6.27 -3.85 6.85
C ALA A 64 -4.93 -3.22 7.31
N ALA A 65 -4.03 -2.92 6.36
CA ALA A 65 -2.78 -2.23 6.66
C ALA A 65 -3.03 -0.83 7.26
N ALA A 66 -3.96 -0.05 6.68
CA ALA A 66 -4.32 1.27 7.20
C ALA A 66 -4.93 1.22 8.61
N ASN A 67 -5.74 0.21 8.92
CA ASN A 67 -6.33 0.02 10.25
C ASN A 67 -5.30 -0.36 11.32
N LEU A 68 -4.14 -0.89 10.91
CA LEU A 68 -3.09 -1.36 11.81
C LEU A 68 -1.84 -0.48 11.79
N LYS A 69 -1.89 0.70 11.16
CA LYS A 69 -0.76 1.65 11.09
C LYS A 69 -0.20 2.06 12.46
N ASP A 70 -1.05 2.06 13.50
CA ASP A 70 -0.66 2.42 14.87
C ASP A 70 -0.03 1.24 15.65
N LYS A 71 0.13 0.08 15.00
CA LYS A 71 0.76 -1.13 15.54
C LYS A 71 2.12 -1.33 14.86
N PRO A 72 3.21 -0.75 15.38
CA PRO A 72 4.54 -0.85 14.75
C PRO A 72 5.04 -2.30 14.68
N ASP A 73 4.53 -3.18 15.55
CA ASP A 73 4.85 -4.60 15.55
C ASP A 73 4.37 -5.35 14.29
N ILE A 74 3.47 -4.78 13.49
CA ILE A 74 2.83 -5.46 12.35
C ILE A 74 3.13 -4.69 11.05
N GLN A 75 3.81 -5.34 10.12
CA GLN A 75 4.14 -4.80 8.80
C GLN A 75 3.34 -5.51 7.70
N PHE A 76 2.82 -4.74 6.74
CA PHE A 76 2.15 -5.25 5.53
C PHE A 76 3.03 -5.07 4.29
N MET A 77 3.03 -6.08 3.42
CA MET A 77 3.82 -6.13 2.19
C MET A 77 2.98 -6.72 1.05
N LEU A 78 3.05 -6.10 -0.13
CA LEU A 78 2.38 -6.52 -1.37
C LEU A 78 3.38 -6.85 -2.48
#